data_AF-A0A3D4BMQ2-F1
#
_entry.id   AF-A0A3D4BMQ2-F1
#
_cell.length_a   1.000
_cell.length_b   1.000
_cell.length_c   1.000
_cell.angle_alpha   90.00
_cell.angle_beta   90.00
_cell.angle_gamma   90.00
#
_symmetry.space_group_name_H-M   'P 1'
#
loop_
_entity.id
_entity.type
_entity.pdbx_description
1 polymer ?
#
loop_
_entity_poly.entity_id
_entity_poly.type
_entity_poly.pdbx_seq_one_letter_code
_entity_poly.pdbx_strand_id
1 'polypeptide(L)'
;MRHHFADFLDRTEDYWTIIPNDERYSYSLDKKYNNKSDVKIVTINKEDKNWKQIFEFPNIEEITLHEPNKEQIESIINLTQIKRLRISFLRTNDIEFIINFQNLEELVLE
;
A
#
# COMPACT_ATOMS: atom_id res chain seq x y z
N MET A 1 -14.60 -17.85 0.13
CA MET A 1 -13.31 -17.18 -0.06
C MET A 1 -13.58 -15.83 -0.69
N ARG A 2 -13.11 -14.73 -0.09
CA ARG A 2 -13.01 -13.46 -0.84
C ARG A 2 -11.79 -13.63 -1.73
N HIS A 3 -12.03 -13.88 -3.00
CA HIS A 3 -11.00 -13.96 -4.02
C HIS A 3 -10.58 -12.51 -4.32
N HIS A 4 -9.34 -12.14 -4.01
CA HIS A 4 -8.83 -10.81 -4.33
C HIS A 4 -8.53 -10.75 -5.83
N PHE A 5 -9.09 -9.78 -6.54
CA PHE A 5 -9.01 -9.72 -8.01
C PHE A 5 -7.56 -9.67 -8.50
N ALA A 6 -6.68 -8.98 -7.77
CA ALA A 6 -5.26 -8.87 -8.07
C ALA A 6 -4.51 -10.22 -8.06
N ASP A 7 -5.03 -11.26 -7.38
CA ASP A 7 -4.38 -12.58 -7.36
C ASP A 7 -4.61 -13.38 -8.64
N PHE A 8 -5.58 -12.97 -9.49
CA PHE A 8 -5.91 -13.62 -10.77
C PHE A 8 -5.30 -12.90 -11.97
N LEU A 9 -4.60 -11.80 -11.74
CA LEU A 9 -3.94 -11.05 -12.81
C LEU A 9 -2.68 -11.78 -13.24
N ASP A 10 -2.56 -11.95 -14.55
CA ASP A 10 -1.43 -12.63 -15.18
C ASP A 10 -0.15 -11.81 -15.00
N ARG A 11 0.88 -12.41 -14.40
CA ARG A 11 2.14 -11.74 -14.03
C ARG A 11 3.25 -11.93 -15.06
N THR A 12 2.96 -12.53 -16.21
CA THR A 12 4.00 -12.99 -17.14
C THR A 12 4.53 -11.94 -18.12
N GLU A 13 4.12 -10.68 -18.05
CA GLU A 13 4.50 -9.66 -19.04
C GLU A 13 5.04 -8.33 -18.46
N ASP A 14 5.89 -8.33 -17.43
CA ASP A 14 6.50 -7.12 -16.82
C ASP A 14 5.52 -6.04 -16.29
N TYR A 15 4.21 -6.28 -16.37
CA TYR A 15 3.18 -5.30 -15.99
C TYR A 15 2.79 -5.32 -14.51
N TRP A 16 3.10 -6.38 -13.75
CA TRP A 16 2.55 -6.59 -12.40
C TRP A 16 3.64 -6.88 -11.38
N THR A 17 3.89 -5.92 -10.49
CA THR A 17 4.96 -5.98 -9.47
C THR A 17 4.47 -5.75 -8.04
N ILE A 18 3.16 -5.49 -7.83
CA ILE A 18 2.55 -5.50 -6.49
C ILE A 18 2.63 -6.90 -5.88
N ILE A 19 2.88 -6.95 -4.58
CA ILE A 19 2.95 -8.22 -3.84
C ILE A 19 1.61 -8.99 -3.89
N PRO A 20 1.65 -10.32 -4.03
CA PRO A 20 0.46 -11.15 -3.89
C PRO A 20 -0.25 -10.92 -2.56
N ASN A 21 -1.58 -11.09 -2.57
CA ASN A 21 -2.40 -10.93 -1.38
C ASN A 21 -1.95 -11.79 -0.19
N ASP A 22 -1.57 -13.03 -0.45
CA ASP A 22 -1.19 -13.98 0.60
C ASP A 22 0.13 -13.59 1.30
N GLU A 23 0.98 -12.82 0.61
CA GLU A 23 2.28 -12.38 1.15
C GLU A 23 2.21 -11.03 1.86
N ARG A 24 1.17 -10.22 1.60
CA ARG A 24 1.09 -8.82 2.08
C ARG A 24 1.23 -8.68 3.59
N TYR A 25 0.71 -9.64 4.35
CA TYR A 25 0.73 -9.61 5.81
C TYR A 25 2.16 -9.68 6.39
N SER A 26 3.11 -10.24 5.66
CA SER A 26 4.54 -10.26 6.04
C SER A 26 5.14 -8.85 6.15
N TYR A 27 4.52 -7.89 5.44
CA TYR A 27 4.93 -6.49 5.34
C TYR A 27 4.11 -5.54 6.24
N SER A 28 3.31 -6.08 7.18
CA SER A 28 2.50 -5.24 8.09
C SER A 28 3.36 -4.27 8.92
N LEU A 29 2.82 -3.07 9.15
CA LEU A 29 3.39 -2.05 10.02
C LEU A 29 2.86 -2.11 11.47
N ASP A 30 2.22 -3.20 11.89
CA ASP A 30 1.94 -3.40 13.32
C ASP A 30 3.24 -3.63 14.11
N LYS A 31 4.28 -4.19 13.48
CA LYS A 31 5.63 -4.31 14.04
C LYS A 31 6.50 -3.09 13.74
N LYS A 32 7.50 -2.83 14.58
CA LYS A 32 8.52 -1.81 14.33
C LYS A 32 9.66 -2.37 13.47
N TYR A 33 10.08 -1.59 12.47
CA TYR A 33 11.26 -1.89 11.66
C TYR A 33 12.47 -1.14 12.19
N ASN A 34 13.57 -1.85 12.42
CA ASN A 34 14.82 -1.26 12.89
C ASN A 34 15.65 -0.66 11.75
N ASN A 35 15.77 -1.38 10.62
CA ASN A 35 16.46 -0.88 9.43
C ASN A 35 15.47 -0.28 8.45
N LYS A 36 15.27 1.04 8.53
CA LYS A 36 14.28 1.78 7.73
C LYS A 36 14.61 1.79 6.23
N SER A 37 15.89 1.80 5.90
CA SER A 37 16.36 1.90 4.51
C SER A 37 16.12 0.63 3.68
N ASP A 38 15.96 -0.52 4.32
CA ASP A 38 15.70 -1.80 3.64
C ASP A 38 14.21 -1.98 3.30
N VAL A 39 13.33 -1.15 3.86
CA VAL A 39 11.89 -1.27 3.69
C VAL A 39 11.47 -0.61 2.38
N LYS A 40 11.04 -1.44 1.43
CA LYS A 40 10.48 -1.02 0.14
C LYS A 40 8.98 -1.24 0.00
N ILE A 41 8.43 -2.13 0.81
CA ILE A 41 7.06 -2.63 0.70
C ILE A 41 6.45 -2.64 2.09
N VAL A 42 5.23 -2.11 2.21
CA VAL A 42 4.51 -2.06 3.47
C VAL A 42 3.03 -2.36 3.29
N THR A 43 2.45 -2.99 4.31
CA THR A 43 1.00 -3.13 4.46
C THR A 43 0.57 -2.39 5.73
N ILE A 44 -0.47 -1.57 5.61
CA ILE A 44 -1.08 -0.86 6.72
C ILE A 44 -2.52 -1.36 6.85
N ASN A 45 -2.83 -1.99 7.97
CA ASN A 45 -4.22 -2.24 8.36
C ASN A 45 -4.75 -1.09 9.22
N LYS A 46 -6.07 -1.00 9.32
CA LYS A 46 -6.80 -0.07 10.18
C LYS A 46 -6.26 0.04 11.61
N GLU A 47 -5.86 -1.09 12.20
CA GLU A 47 -5.50 -1.23 13.61
C GLU A 47 -3.98 -1.18 13.86
N ASP A 48 -3.15 -1.08 12.81
CA ASP A 48 -1.68 -1.17 12.92
C ASP A 48 -1.14 0.02 13.72
N LYS A 49 -0.73 -0.17 14.98
CA LYS A 49 -0.40 0.96 15.87
C LYS A 49 0.86 1.73 15.47
N ASN A 50 1.75 1.08 14.72
CA ASN A 50 3.03 1.66 14.32
C ASN A 50 3.04 2.13 12.85
N TRP A 51 1.89 2.27 12.18
CA TRP A 51 1.83 2.61 10.75
C TRP A 51 2.53 3.92 10.39
N LYS A 52 2.56 4.91 11.29
CA LYS A 52 3.22 6.21 11.08
C LYS A 52 4.73 6.12 10.85
N GLN A 53 5.37 5.01 11.18
CA GLN A 53 6.78 4.79 10.86
C GLN A 53 7.05 4.78 9.34
N ILE A 54 6.00 4.69 8.52
CA ILE A 54 6.10 4.75 7.05
C ILE A 54 6.80 6.02 6.56
N PHE A 55 6.63 7.14 7.25
CA PHE A 55 7.27 8.42 6.90
C PHE A 55 8.77 8.44 7.15
N GLU A 56 9.32 7.41 7.80
CA GLU A 56 10.75 7.24 8.06
C GLU A 56 11.42 6.33 7.02
N PHE A 57 10.67 5.74 6.08
CA PHE A 57 11.21 4.82 5.07
C PHE A 57 11.63 5.59 3.80
N PRO A 58 12.95 5.79 3.57
CA PRO A 58 13.42 6.61 2.46
C PRO A 58 13.24 5.94 1.09
N ASN A 59 13.10 4.61 1.06
CA ASN A 59 13.10 3.80 -0.16
C ASN A 59 11.77 3.09 -0.39
N ILE A 60 10.68 3.60 0.18
CA ILE A 60 9.35 3.01 0.00
C ILE A 60 8.91 3.11 -1.46
N GLU A 61 8.52 1.98 -2.04
CA GLU A 61 8.06 1.87 -3.42
C GLU A 61 6.59 1.44 -3.49
N GLU A 62 6.13 0.63 -2.52
CA GLU A 62 4.80 0.02 -2.54
C GLU A 62 4.08 0.14 -1.20
N ILE A 63 2.81 0.55 -1.27
CA ILE A 63 1.93 0.64 -0.11
C ILE A 63 0.65 -0.16 -0.38
N THR A 64 0.35 -1.10 0.52
CA THR A 64 -0.97 -1.72 0.62
C THR A 64 -1.73 -1.14 1.81
N LEU A 65 -2.94 -0.64 1.57
CA LEU A 65 -3.88 -0.17 2.58
C LEU A 65 -5.05 -1.14 2.69
N HIS A 66 -5.21 -1.79 3.83
CA HIS A 66 -6.30 -2.73 4.07
C HIS A 66 -7.29 -2.17 5.11
N GLU A 67 -8.51 -1.91 4.66
CA GLU A 67 -9.57 -1.24 5.43
C GLU A 67 -9.10 0.09 6.08
N PRO A 68 -8.42 0.98 5.34
CA PRO A 68 -7.81 2.15 5.93
C PRO A 68 -8.84 3.09 6.55
N ASN A 69 -8.47 3.73 7.66
CA ASN A 69 -9.24 4.83 8.23
C ASN A 69 -8.92 6.17 7.55
N LYS A 70 -9.70 7.20 7.88
CA LYS A 70 -9.57 8.54 7.27
C LYS A 70 -8.18 9.16 7.51
N GLU A 71 -7.64 9.04 8.73
CA GLU A 71 -6.31 9.58 9.07
C GLU A 71 -5.21 8.92 8.24
N GLN A 72 -5.29 7.61 8.03
CA GLN A 72 -4.32 6.86 7.22
C GLN A 72 -4.31 7.36 5.77
N ILE A 73 -5.49 7.56 5.17
CA ILE A 73 -5.61 8.13 3.82
C ILE A 73 -5.03 9.54 3.78
N GLU A 74 -5.50 10.44 4.65
CA GLU A 74 -5.06 11.85 4.69
C GLU A 74 -3.55 12.02 4.95
N SER A 75 -2.90 11.02 5.55
CA SER A 75 -1.47 11.09 5.81
C SER A 75 -0.65 10.51 4.66
N ILE A 76 -1.10 9.41 4.04
CA ILE A 76 -0.37 8.70 2.98
C ILE A 76 -0.35 9.46 1.65
N ILE A 77 -1.30 10.37 1.40
CA ILE A 77 -1.29 11.23 0.20
C ILE A 77 0.00 12.04 0.03
N ASN A 78 0.77 12.24 1.10
CA ASN A 78 2.04 12.96 1.06
C ASN A 78 3.22 12.08 0.59
N LEU A 79 3.04 10.77 0.45
CA LEU A 79 4.06 9.82 -0.01
C LEU A 79 4.03 9.72 -1.54
N THR A 80 4.31 10.83 -2.21
CA THR A 80 4.18 10.96 -3.68
C THR A 80 5.27 10.21 -4.47
N GLN A 81 6.31 9.71 -3.80
CA GLN A 81 7.41 8.96 -4.40
C GLN A 81 7.08 7.49 -4.73
N ILE A 82 5.93 6.98 -4.27
CA ILE A 82 5.59 5.56 -4.45
C ILE A 82 5.28 5.23 -5.91
N LYS A 83 5.59 3.98 -6.27
CA LYS A 83 5.32 3.41 -7.59
C LYS A 83 4.06 2.56 -7.59
N ARG A 84 3.68 2.02 -6.43
CA ARG A 84 2.61 1.01 -6.34
C ARG A 84 1.69 1.27 -5.16
N LEU A 85 0.40 1.22 -5.43
CA LEU A 85 -0.64 1.47 -4.44
C LEU A 85 -1.74 0.43 -4.58
N ARG A 86 -1.97 -0.32 -3.49
CA ARG A 86 -3.14 -1.18 -3.35
C ARG A 86 -4.02 -0.64 -2.23
N ILE A 87 -5.32 -0.54 -2.47
CA ILE A 87 -6.30 -0.18 -1.45
C ILE A 87 -7.44 -1.19 -1.47
N SER A 88 -7.62 -1.88 -0.36
CA SER A 88 -8.71 -2.84 -0.16
C SER A 88 -9.74 -2.28 0.83
N PHE A 89 -11.03 -2.39 0.51
CA PHE A 89 -12.15 -2.03 1.37
C PHE A 89 -12.20 -0.55 1.81
N LEU A 90 -11.71 0.38 0.99
CA LEU A 90 -11.85 1.82 1.25
C LEU A 90 -13.31 2.26 1.12
N ARG A 91 -13.79 3.02 2.11
CA ARG A 91 -15.10 3.67 2.10
C ARG A 91 -14.92 5.18 1.94
N THR A 92 -15.14 5.69 0.73
CA THR A 92 -14.97 7.10 0.37
C THR A 92 -16.03 7.52 -0.65
N ASN A 93 -16.30 8.82 -0.75
CA ASN A 93 -17.20 9.36 -1.77
C ASN A 93 -16.49 9.61 -3.11
N ASP A 94 -15.17 9.80 -3.07
CA ASP A 94 -14.32 10.06 -4.24
C ASP A 94 -12.91 9.46 -4.05
N ILE A 95 -12.15 9.46 -5.15
CA ILE A 95 -10.76 8.98 -5.20
C ILE A 95 -9.82 10.08 -5.72
N GLU A 96 -10.18 11.35 -5.57
CA GLU A 96 -9.42 12.48 -6.14
C GLU A 96 -7.98 12.50 -5.62
N PHE A 97 -7.78 12.06 -4.36
CA PHE A 97 -6.47 11.98 -3.72
C PHE A 97 -5.42 11.16 -4.51
N ILE A 98 -5.85 10.25 -5.39
CA ILE A 98 -4.96 9.44 -6.22
C ILE A 98 -4.11 10.32 -7.16
N ILE A 99 -4.61 11.51 -7.55
CA ILE A 99 -3.89 12.45 -8.42
C ILE A 99 -2.53 12.90 -7.86
N ASN A 100 -2.32 12.77 -6.55
CA ASN A 100 -1.06 13.15 -5.90
C ASN A 100 0.08 12.16 -6.18
N PHE A 101 -0.22 10.91 -6.57
CA PHE A 101 0.78 9.87 -6.83
C PHE A 101 1.26 9.92 -8.29
N GLN A 102 2.08 10.93 -8.61
CA GLN A 102 2.55 11.18 -9.98
C GLN A 102 3.51 10.10 -10.53
N ASN A 103 4.14 9.33 -9.65
CA ASN A 103 5.07 8.25 -10.00
C ASN A 103 4.41 6.86 -10.02
N LEU A 104 3.08 6.81 -9.90
CA LEU A 104 2.35 5.55 -9.79
C LEU A 104 2.42 4.77 -11.10
N GLU A 105 3.05 3.61 -11.05
CA GLU A 105 3.17 2.63 -12.12
C GLU A 105 2.02 1.60 -12.03
N GLU A 106 1.53 1.31 -10.81
CA GLU A 106 0.49 0.30 -10.58
C GLU A 106 -0.52 0.72 -9.50
N LEU A 107 -1.82 0.55 -9.79
CA LEU A 107 -2.93 0.86 -8.90
C LEU A 107 -3.93 -0.30 -8.82
N VAL A 108 -4.19 -0.77 -7.60
CA VAL A 108 -5.23 -1.78 -7.31
C VAL A 108 -6.26 -1.18 -6.34
N LEU A 109 -7.53 -1.18 -6.74
CA LEU A 109 -8.67 -0.80 -5.90
C LEU A 109 -9.65 -1.99 -5.84
N GLU A 110 -9.92 -2.50 -4.64
CA GLU A 110 -10.75 -3.71 -4.41
C GLU A 110 -11.61 -3.68 -3.15
#